data_AF-A0A917X3N5-F1
#
_entry.id   AF-A0A917X3N5-F1
#
_cell.length_a   1.000
_cell.length_b   1.000
_cell.length_c   1.000
_cell.angle_alpha   90.00
_cell.angle_beta   90.00
_cell.angle_gamma   90.00
#
_symmetry.space_group_name_H-M   'P 1'
#
loop_
_entity.id
_entity.type
_entity.pdbx_description
1 polymer ?
#
loop_
_entity_poly.entity_id
_entity_poly.type
_entity_poly.pdbx_seq_one_letter_code
_entity_poly.pdbx_strand_id
1 'polypeptide(L)'
;MTAQRREPGRYLDTLAYHCTPELVGDDVVYLRHLTTETQSLWKDLDQTCQQRYGNESAQAPYSIATTVLSVLTGGYVHFEPGGPQPFLASREPIDEKLLCRVFTLTHGLAQGTAIHEIDLRQAPQVAQAIAETPEIQVHLADHIRRQAGTQPIAPNWVFRTITWGLAQKLAGDWKVRDGLTIPLRADVTGQGCCVVA
;
A
#
# COMPACT_ATOMS: atom_id res chain seq x y z
N MET A 1 -31.14 15.44 -35.38
CA MET A 1 -31.10 14.71 -34.09
C MET A 1 -30.43 15.60 -33.07
N THR A 2 -31.23 16.16 -32.18
CA THR A 2 -30.87 17.18 -31.19
C THR A 2 -30.02 16.55 -30.09
N ALA A 3 -28.86 17.15 -29.82
CA ALA A 3 -28.03 16.77 -28.67
C ALA A 3 -28.80 17.07 -27.38
N GLN A 4 -29.26 16.01 -26.71
CA GLN A 4 -29.82 16.13 -25.36
C GLN A 4 -28.73 16.67 -24.42
N ARG A 5 -28.89 17.92 -23.99
CA ARG A 5 -28.23 18.46 -22.80
C ARG A 5 -28.63 17.58 -21.62
N ARG A 6 -27.69 16.79 -21.10
CA ARG A 6 -27.86 16.03 -19.85
C ARG A 6 -27.60 16.98 -18.68
N GLU A 7 -28.48 16.96 -17.68
CA GLU A 7 -28.30 17.73 -16.44
C GLU A 7 -27.08 17.21 -15.65
N PRO A 8 -26.33 18.10 -14.97
CA PRO A 8 -25.14 17.73 -14.19
C PRO A 8 -25.55 17.01 -12.89
N GLY A 9 -25.86 15.72 -13.00
CA GLY A 9 -26.08 14.83 -11.86
C GLY A 9 -24.94 13.82 -11.73
N ARG A 10 -24.15 13.91 -10.65
CA ARG A 10 -23.22 12.89 -10.10
C ARG A 10 -22.83 11.73 -11.05
N TYR A 11 -22.02 12.01 -12.05
CA TYR A 11 -21.26 10.98 -12.74
C TYR A 11 -19.85 11.01 -12.14
N LEU A 12 -19.51 9.99 -11.37
CA LEU A 12 -18.11 9.66 -11.14
C LEU A 12 -17.60 9.13 -12.48
N ASP A 13 -16.95 9.99 -13.26
CA ASP A 13 -16.16 9.54 -14.39
C ASP A 13 -14.98 8.76 -13.82
N THR A 14 -15.16 7.44 -13.69
CA THR A 14 -14.10 6.54 -13.26
C THR A 14 -12.99 6.60 -14.30
N LEU A 15 -11.86 7.20 -13.95
CA LEU A 15 -10.68 7.23 -14.80
C LEU A 15 -10.11 5.81 -14.90
N ALA A 16 -10.49 5.08 -15.95
CA ALA A 16 -9.84 3.84 -16.33
C ALA A 16 -8.58 4.19 -17.15
N TYR A 17 -7.40 4.01 -16.56
CA TYR A 17 -6.14 4.16 -17.28
C TYR A 17 -5.67 2.79 -17.79
N HIS A 18 -5.13 2.78 -19.01
CA HIS A 18 -4.49 1.59 -19.55
C HIS A 18 -3.08 1.49 -18.94
N CYS A 19 -2.87 0.48 -18.09
CA CYS A 19 -1.58 0.25 -17.46
C CYS A 19 -0.55 -0.21 -18.52
N THR A 20 0.38 0.67 -18.88
CA THR A 20 1.47 0.38 -19.83
C THR A 20 2.82 0.71 -19.23
N PRO A 21 3.92 0.12 -19.76
CA PRO A 21 5.28 0.50 -19.35
C PRO A 21 5.55 2.00 -19.48
N GLU A 22 4.99 2.67 -20.48
CA GLU A 22 5.17 4.11 -20.71
C GLU A 22 4.46 4.96 -19.66
N LEU A 23 3.33 4.48 -19.14
CA LEU A 23 2.56 5.18 -18.12
C LEU A 23 3.34 5.26 -16.80
N VAL A 24 4.03 4.17 -16.46
CA VAL A 24 4.86 4.10 -15.25
C VAL A 24 6.23 4.73 -15.47
N GLY A 25 6.76 4.68 -16.70
CA GLY A 25 8.04 5.26 -17.05
C GLY A 25 9.16 4.71 -16.16
N ASP A 26 9.99 5.61 -15.63
CA ASP A 26 11.11 5.27 -14.76
C ASP A 26 10.72 5.10 -13.28
N ASP A 27 9.43 4.92 -12.98
CA ASP A 27 8.97 4.74 -11.60
C ASP A 27 9.58 3.48 -10.96
N VAL A 28 10.21 3.70 -9.81
CA VAL A 28 10.87 2.67 -9.00
C VAL A 28 10.14 2.45 -7.69
N VAL A 29 10.18 1.21 -7.20
CA VAL A 29 9.74 0.85 -5.85
C VAL A 29 10.77 -0.02 -5.15
N TYR A 30 10.74 0.01 -3.82
CA TYR A 30 11.56 -0.84 -2.96
C TYR A 30 10.69 -1.99 -2.46
N LEU A 31 11.13 -3.21 -2.76
CA LEU A 31 10.38 -4.44 -2.54
C LEU A 31 11.17 -5.36 -1.61
N ARG A 32 10.46 -5.98 -0.66
CA ARG A 32 10.97 -7.01 0.23
C ARG A 32 10.01 -8.20 0.16
N HIS A 33 10.49 -9.34 -0.34
CA HIS A 33 9.69 -10.56 -0.41
C HIS A 33 9.86 -11.37 0.86
N LEU A 34 8.76 -11.66 1.55
CA LEU A 34 8.85 -12.41 2.80
C LEU A 34 9.20 -13.87 2.51
N THR A 35 10.11 -14.42 3.31
CA THR A 35 10.42 -15.84 3.27
C THR A 35 9.25 -16.67 3.82
N THR A 36 9.21 -17.97 3.51
CA THR A 36 8.21 -18.88 4.09
C THR A 36 8.26 -18.89 5.62
N GLU A 37 9.46 -18.79 6.21
CA GLU A 37 9.63 -18.67 7.65
C GLU A 37 8.99 -17.38 8.19
N THR A 38 9.29 -16.24 7.58
CA THR A 38 8.72 -14.94 7.97
C THR A 38 7.19 -14.95 7.85
N GLN A 39 6.67 -15.55 6.79
CA GLN A 39 5.23 -15.74 6.59
C GLN A 39 4.61 -16.61 7.69
N SER A 40 5.28 -17.68 8.13
CA SER A 40 4.81 -18.53 9.23
C SER A 40 4.75 -17.74 10.54
N LEU A 41 5.82 -17.02 10.88
CA LEU A 41 5.87 -16.18 12.08
C LEU A 41 4.78 -15.11 12.09
N TRP A 42 4.50 -14.51 10.92
CA TRP A 42 3.40 -13.56 10.78
C TRP A 42 2.05 -14.22 11.00
N LYS A 43 1.84 -15.42 10.42
CA LYS A 43 0.60 -16.17 10.58
C LYS A 43 0.32 -16.52 12.05
N ASP A 44 1.37 -16.89 12.79
CA ASP A 44 1.27 -17.19 14.22
C ASP A 44 0.87 -15.94 15.04
N LEU A 45 1.45 -14.78 14.71
CA LEU A 45 1.06 -13.49 15.30
C LEU A 45 -0.41 -13.17 15.00
N ASP A 46 -0.83 -13.29 13.73
CA ASP A 46 -2.20 -12.98 13.30
C ASP A 46 -3.21 -13.89 13.99
N GLN A 47 -2.92 -15.20 14.08
CA GLN A 47 -3.73 -16.16 14.80
C GLN A 47 -3.83 -15.84 16.29
N THR A 48 -2.71 -15.47 16.93
CA THR A 48 -2.70 -15.07 18.35
C THR A 48 -3.56 -13.83 18.59
N CYS A 49 -3.48 -12.84 17.70
CA CYS A 49 -4.29 -11.63 17.75
C CYS A 49 -5.79 -11.95 17.62
N GLN A 50 -6.16 -12.79 16.64
CA GLN A 50 -7.55 -13.22 16.41
C GLN A 50 -8.12 -13.97 17.62
N GLN A 51 -7.35 -14.88 18.21
CA GLN A 51 -7.76 -15.63 19.40
C GLN A 51 -8.06 -14.71 20.60
N ARG A 52 -7.31 -13.60 20.73
CA ARG A 52 -7.44 -12.66 21.84
C ARG A 52 -8.64 -11.74 21.71
N TYR A 53 -8.84 -11.15 20.53
CA TYR A 53 -9.82 -10.08 20.32
C TYR A 53 -11.11 -10.55 19.64
N GLY A 54 -11.16 -11.79 19.15
CA GLY A 54 -12.22 -12.27 18.28
C GLY A 54 -12.14 -11.66 16.88
N ASN A 55 -12.68 -12.37 15.89
CA ASN A 55 -12.54 -12.01 14.47
C ASN A 55 -13.11 -10.64 14.09
N GLU A 56 -14.05 -10.08 14.84
CA GLU A 56 -14.77 -8.85 14.47
C GLU A 56 -14.21 -7.58 15.12
N SER A 57 -13.46 -7.70 16.23
CA SER A 57 -13.00 -6.54 17.02
C SER A 57 -11.48 -6.32 16.94
N ALA A 58 -10.73 -7.24 16.34
CA ALA A 58 -9.30 -7.09 16.15
C ALA A 58 -9.01 -6.07 15.02
N GLN A 59 -8.32 -4.96 15.33
CA GLN A 59 -7.58 -4.28 14.27
C GLN A 59 -6.47 -5.23 13.81
N ALA A 60 -6.58 -5.69 12.56
CA ALA A 60 -5.64 -6.66 12.04
C ALA A 60 -4.20 -6.10 12.13
N PRO A 61 -3.22 -6.87 12.63
CA PRO A 61 -1.84 -6.41 12.80
C PRO A 61 -1.24 -5.78 11.54
N TYR A 62 -1.64 -6.24 10.35
CA TYR A 62 -1.18 -5.70 9.07
C TYR A 62 -1.61 -4.23 8.88
N SER A 63 -2.81 -3.86 9.35
CA SER A 63 -3.36 -2.51 9.20
C SER A 63 -2.54 -1.53 10.04
N ILE A 64 -2.28 -1.89 11.30
CA ILE A 64 -1.42 -1.11 12.20
C ILE A 64 -0.03 -0.91 11.58
N ALA A 65 0.62 -1.99 11.14
CA ALA A 65 1.94 -1.92 10.52
C ALA A 65 1.95 -1.03 9.28
N THR A 66 0.99 -1.22 8.36
CA THR A 66 0.90 -0.45 7.11
C THR A 66 0.67 1.03 7.38
N THR A 67 -0.22 1.38 8.31
CA THR A 67 -0.48 2.79 8.68
C THR A 67 0.76 3.42 9.30
N VAL A 68 1.39 2.77 10.28
CA VAL A 68 2.57 3.32 10.96
C VAL A 68 3.72 3.51 9.97
N LEU A 69 4.00 2.52 9.12
CA LEU A 69 5.01 2.66 8.08
C LEU A 69 4.68 3.80 7.12
N SER A 70 3.45 3.86 6.62
CA SER A 70 3.01 4.92 5.71
C SER A 70 3.20 6.31 6.34
N VAL A 71 2.85 6.51 7.61
CA VAL A 71 3.04 7.80 8.28
C VAL A 71 4.52 8.16 8.40
N LEU A 72 5.38 7.18 8.70
CA LEU A 72 6.80 7.41 8.92
C LEU A 72 7.63 7.56 7.64
N THR A 73 7.17 6.97 6.52
CA THR A 73 7.93 6.93 5.26
C THR A 73 7.32 7.78 4.14
N GLY A 74 6.27 8.57 4.41
CA GLY A 74 5.71 9.52 3.43
C GLY A 74 4.53 8.98 2.60
N GLY A 75 3.81 7.98 3.11
CA GLY A 75 2.43 7.66 2.72
C GLY A 75 2.27 6.46 1.78
N TYR A 76 3.35 6.00 1.15
CA TYR A 76 3.28 4.98 0.09
C TYR A 76 3.96 3.69 0.52
N VAL A 77 3.23 2.90 1.31
CA VAL A 77 3.65 1.56 1.76
C VAL A 77 2.50 0.60 1.59
N HIS A 78 2.79 -0.62 1.15
CA HIS A 78 1.85 -1.73 1.12
C HIS A 78 2.49 -2.97 1.73
N PHE A 79 1.80 -3.57 2.69
CA PHE A 79 2.24 -4.81 3.30
C PHE A 79 1.20 -5.90 3.09
N GLU A 80 1.57 -6.91 2.31
CA GLU A 80 0.74 -8.10 2.04
C GLU A 80 1.50 -9.33 2.57
N PRO A 81 1.35 -9.66 3.87
CA PRO A 81 2.05 -10.79 4.48
C PRO A 81 1.40 -12.14 4.16
N GLY A 82 0.19 -12.12 3.61
CA GLY A 82 -0.56 -13.31 3.19
C GLY A 82 -0.41 -13.61 1.70
N GLY A 83 -1.02 -14.72 1.27
CA GLY A 83 -1.10 -15.08 -0.14
C GLY A 83 0.12 -15.86 -0.68
N PRO A 84 0.12 -16.14 -2.00
CA PRO A 84 1.14 -17.00 -2.62
C PRO A 84 2.51 -16.31 -2.80
N GLN A 85 2.55 -14.98 -2.76
CA GLN A 85 3.77 -14.18 -2.90
C GLN A 85 3.73 -13.03 -1.89
N PRO A 86 4.03 -13.27 -0.61
CA PRO A 86 3.97 -12.23 0.41
C PRO A 86 5.06 -11.18 0.19
N PHE A 87 4.74 -9.91 0.42
CA PHE A 87 5.65 -8.80 0.16
C PHE A 87 5.38 -7.57 1.03
N LEU A 88 6.43 -6.75 1.17
CA LEU A 88 6.37 -5.36 1.60
C LEU A 88 6.89 -4.50 0.44
N ALA A 89 6.07 -3.57 -0.02
CA ALA A 89 6.43 -2.60 -1.05
C ALA A 89 6.40 -1.19 -0.46
N SER A 90 7.34 -0.35 -0.88
CA SER A 90 7.44 1.03 -0.44
C SER A 90 8.00 1.91 -1.54
N ARG A 91 7.63 3.19 -1.53
CA ARG A 91 8.14 4.17 -2.50
C ARG A 91 9.54 4.67 -2.16
N GLU A 92 9.84 4.75 -0.87
CA GLU A 92 11.13 5.15 -0.33
C GLU A 92 11.76 3.97 0.43
N PRO A 93 13.10 3.86 0.46
CA PRO A 93 13.76 2.77 1.18
C PRO A 93 13.44 2.85 2.67
N ILE A 94 13.24 1.69 3.31
CA ILE A 94 12.92 1.63 4.74
C ILE A 94 14.09 0.99 5.49
N ASP A 95 14.65 1.73 6.44
CA ASP A 95 15.74 1.25 7.28
C ASP A 95 15.31 0.02 8.11
N GLU A 96 16.21 -0.96 8.22
CA GLU A 96 15.94 -2.23 8.92
C GLU A 96 15.62 -2.00 10.41
N LYS A 97 16.26 -1.03 11.07
CA LYS A 97 15.97 -0.73 12.48
C LYS A 97 14.59 -0.10 12.63
N LEU A 98 14.18 0.72 11.66
CA LEU A 98 12.83 1.27 11.63
C LEU A 98 11.80 0.15 11.45
N LEU A 99 12.00 -0.75 10.48
CA LEU A 99 11.13 -1.92 10.28
C LEU A 99 11.03 -2.75 11.57
N CYS A 100 12.17 -3.11 12.16
CA CYS A 100 12.21 -3.93 13.36
C CYS A 100 11.43 -3.28 14.52
N ARG A 101 11.59 -1.96 14.73
CA ARG A 101 10.86 -1.21 15.76
C ARG A 101 9.36 -1.17 15.49
N VAL A 102 8.95 -0.91 14.26
CA VAL A 102 7.53 -0.84 13.89
C VAL A 102 6.87 -2.20 14.10
N PHE A 103 7.48 -3.28 13.63
CA PHE A 103 6.93 -4.62 13.83
C PHE A 103 7.00 -5.11 15.29
N THR A 104 7.97 -4.64 16.08
CA THR A 104 7.99 -4.86 17.54
C THR A 104 6.80 -4.16 18.21
N LEU A 105 6.53 -2.91 17.83
CA LEU A 105 5.38 -2.16 18.31
C LEU A 105 4.06 -2.83 17.91
N THR A 106 3.92 -3.19 16.63
CA THR A 106 2.75 -3.91 16.12
C THR A 106 2.51 -5.22 16.87
N HIS A 107 3.58 -5.98 17.14
CA HIS A 107 3.49 -7.23 17.89
C HIS A 107 2.99 -6.99 19.33
N GLY A 108 3.58 -6.04 20.06
CA GLY A 108 3.14 -5.72 21.43
C GLY A 108 1.68 -5.23 21.47
N LEU A 109 1.28 -4.37 20.52
CA LEU A 109 -0.10 -3.92 20.39
C LEU A 109 -1.07 -5.06 20.06
N ALA A 110 -0.70 -5.95 19.14
CA ALA A 110 -1.49 -7.13 18.79
C ALA A 110 -1.60 -8.14 19.95
N GLN A 111 -0.64 -8.13 20.87
CA GLN A 111 -0.69 -8.88 22.13
C GLN A 111 -1.42 -8.14 23.25
N GLY A 112 -1.93 -6.93 23.01
CA GLY A 112 -2.65 -6.12 24.00
C GLY A 112 -1.79 -5.58 25.13
N THR A 113 -0.47 -5.51 24.92
CA THR A 113 0.46 -4.81 25.80
C THR A 113 0.21 -3.30 25.70
N ALA A 114 0.22 -2.58 26.81
CA ALA A 114 0.04 -1.13 26.76
C ALA A 114 1.27 -0.48 26.08
N ILE A 115 1.06 0.59 25.30
CA ILE A 115 2.14 1.23 24.50
C ILE A 115 3.40 1.52 25.32
N HIS A 116 3.24 1.97 26.57
CA HIS A 116 4.35 2.34 27.45
C HIS A 116 5.09 1.14 28.07
N GLU A 117 4.53 -0.06 27.96
CA GLU A 117 5.13 -1.32 28.44
C GLU A 117 5.89 -2.07 27.34
N ILE A 118 5.73 -1.66 26.07
CA ILE A 118 6.39 -2.30 24.93
C ILE A 118 7.86 -1.88 24.88
N ASP A 119 8.77 -2.82 25.16
CA ASP A 119 10.22 -2.57 25.04
C ASP A 119 10.69 -2.77 23.58
N LEU A 120 10.90 -1.65 22.87
CA LEU A 120 11.40 -1.66 21.49
C LEU A 120 12.84 -2.18 21.33
N ARG A 121 13.56 -2.45 22.43
CA ARG A 121 14.92 -3.04 22.40
C ARG A 121 14.89 -4.57 22.39
N GLN A 122 13.78 -5.18 22.78
CA GLN A 122 13.60 -6.63 22.78
C GLN A 122 12.67 -7.03 21.65
N ALA A 123 13.21 -7.01 20.42
CA ALA A 123 12.43 -7.32 19.24
C ALA A 123 12.02 -8.80 19.21
N PRO A 124 10.73 -9.13 18.98
CA PRO A 124 10.29 -10.51 18.78
C PRO A 124 10.81 -11.06 17.45
N GLN A 125 10.86 -12.39 17.32
CA GLN A 125 11.41 -13.07 16.16
C GLN A 125 10.73 -12.62 14.83
N VAL A 126 9.41 -12.42 14.83
CA VAL A 126 8.69 -11.93 13.64
C VAL A 126 9.17 -10.54 13.19
N ALA A 127 9.51 -9.65 14.12
CA ALA A 127 9.97 -8.31 13.80
C ALA A 127 11.41 -8.32 13.26
N GLN A 128 12.26 -9.20 13.79
CA GLN A 128 13.62 -9.42 13.30
C GLN A 128 13.59 -10.00 11.88
N ALA A 129 12.83 -11.07 11.67
CA ALA A 129 12.72 -11.75 10.37
C ALA A 129 12.21 -10.82 9.25
N ILE A 130 11.23 -9.96 9.54
CA ILE A 130 10.75 -8.97 8.56
C ILE A 130 11.82 -7.91 8.27
N ALA A 131 12.53 -7.42 9.29
CA ALA A 131 13.57 -6.41 9.12
C ALA A 131 14.78 -6.94 8.31
N GLU A 132 15.14 -8.20 8.51
CA GLU A 132 16.25 -8.88 7.83
C GLU A 132 15.91 -9.30 6.38
N THR A 133 14.64 -9.17 5.97
CA THR A 133 14.24 -9.49 4.60
C THR A 133 14.93 -8.53 3.63
N PRO A 134 15.68 -9.01 2.62
CA PRO A 134 16.46 -8.15 1.75
C PRO A 134 15.59 -7.19 0.94
N GLU A 135 16.03 -5.94 0.85
CA GLU A 135 15.42 -4.92 0.00
C GLU A 135 16.00 -4.98 -1.41
N ILE A 136 15.11 -4.98 -2.40
CA ILE A 136 15.46 -4.86 -3.80
C ILE A 136 14.78 -3.64 -4.41
N GLN A 137 15.54 -2.86 -5.17
CA GLN A 137 15.02 -1.77 -5.96
C GLN A 137 14.56 -2.31 -7.31
N VAL A 138 13.32 -2.04 -7.70
CA VAL A 138 12.74 -2.57 -8.95
C VAL A 138 12.05 -1.46 -9.76
N HIS A 139 12.25 -1.49 -11.08
CA HIS A 139 11.54 -0.62 -12.01
C HIS A 139 10.17 -1.22 -12.35
N LEU A 140 9.10 -0.44 -12.22
CA LEU A 140 7.74 -0.93 -12.44
C LEU A 140 7.51 -1.39 -13.89
N ALA A 141 8.13 -0.71 -14.86
CA ALA A 141 8.00 -1.02 -16.29
C ALA A 141 8.42 -2.46 -16.63
N ASP A 142 9.46 -2.97 -15.98
CA ASP A 142 10.03 -4.30 -16.25
C ASP A 142 9.09 -5.45 -15.89
N HIS A 143 8.08 -5.17 -15.06
CA HIS A 143 7.14 -6.17 -14.56
C HIS A 143 5.76 -6.08 -15.24
N ILE A 144 5.58 -5.21 -16.23
CA ILE A 144 4.33 -5.05 -16.98
C ILE A 144 4.48 -5.69 -18.36
N ARG A 145 3.79 -6.82 -18.59
CA ARG A 145 3.73 -7.45 -19.90
C ARG A 145 2.45 -7.06 -20.63
N ARG A 146 2.61 -6.44 -21.80
CA ARG A 146 1.48 -6.08 -22.67
C ARG A 146 0.81 -7.33 -23.23
N GLN A 147 -0.51 -7.28 -23.32
CA GLN A 147 -1.32 -8.29 -24.01
C GLN A 147 -2.34 -7.58 -24.90
N ALA A 148 -2.48 -8.04 -26.14
CA ALA A 148 -3.36 -7.40 -27.12
C ALA A 148 -4.83 -7.57 -26.71
N GLY A 149 -5.56 -6.46 -26.61
CA GLY A 149 -7.01 -6.45 -26.37
C GLY A 149 -7.44 -6.83 -24.94
N THR A 150 -6.52 -6.94 -23.98
CA THR A 150 -6.81 -7.30 -22.59
C THR A 150 -5.99 -6.46 -21.60
N GLN A 151 -6.26 -6.63 -20.30
CA GLN A 151 -5.40 -6.05 -19.25
C GLN A 151 -3.98 -6.63 -19.34
N PRO A 152 -2.95 -5.83 -18.99
CA PRO A 152 -1.58 -6.32 -18.92
C PRO A 152 -1.42 -7.39 -17.86
N ILE A 153 -0.43 -8.26 -18.04
CA ILE A 153 -0.05 -9.25 -17.03
C ILE A 153 1.06 -8.65 -16.19
N ALA A 154 0.81 -8.51 -14.88
CA ALA A 154 1.81 -8.09 -13.90
C ALA A 154 1.54 -8.76 -12.54
N PRO A 155 2.56 -8.92 -11.68
CA PRO A 155 2.36 -9.31 -10.29
C PRO A 155 1.42 -8.35 -9.54
N ASN A 156 0.70 -8.84 -8.53
CA ASN A 156 -0.25 -8.04 -7.75
C ASN A 156 0.39 -6.77 -7.15
N TRP A 157 1.62 -6.88 -6.63
CA TRP A 157 2.35 -5.75 -6.05
C TRP A 157 2.56 -4.59 -7.05
N VAL A 158 2.67 -4.88 -8.34
CA VAL A 158 2.83 -3.85 -9.37
C VAL A 158 1.58 -2.98 -9.43
N PHE A 159 0.39 -3.58 -9.47
CA PHE A 159 -0.86 -2.81 -9.51
C PHE A 159 -1.08 -2.00 -8.23
N ARG A 160 -0.68 -2.54 -7.07
CA ARG A 160 -0.76 -1.84 -5.78
C ARG A 160 0.13 -0.61 -5.69
N THR A 161 1.24 -0.61 -6.41
CA THR A 161 2.23 0.46 -6.35
C THR A 161 2.13 1.48 -7.49
N ILE A 162 1.65 1.08 -8.67
CA ILE A 162 1.43 2.02 -9.80
C ILE A 162 0.45 3.13 -9.44
N THR A 163 -0.58 2.80 -8.65
CA THR A 163 -1.59 3.76 -8.19
C THR A 163 -0.96 4.92 -7.42
N TRP A 164 0.18 4.70 -6.75
CA TRP A 164 0.91 5.71 -6.00
C TRP A 164 1.51 6.79 -6.89
N GLY A 165 2.30 6.36 -7.89
CA GLY A 165 2.91 7.26 -8.87
C GLY A 165 1.84 8.02 -9.66
N LEU A 166 0.75 7.34 -10.02
CA LEU A 166 -0.38 7.98 -10.69
C LEU A 166 -1.11 8.99 -9.80
N ALA A 167 -1.40 8.66 -8.54
CA ALA A 167 -2.02 9.60 -7.61
C ALA A 167 -1.16 10.86 -7.43
N GLN A 168 0.18 10.72 -7.37
CA GLN A 168 1.09 11.86 -7.34
C GLN A 168 1.05 12.68 -8.64
N LYS A 169 1.13 12.03 -9.80
CA LYS A 169 1.09 12.69 -11.12
C LYS A 169 -0.24 13.41 -11.36
N LEU A 170 -1.34 12.88 -10.81
CA LEU A 170 -2.67 13.46 -10.91
C LEU A 170 -2.95 14.53 -9.85
N ALA A 171 -2.13 14.64 -8.80
CA ALA A 171 -2.35 15.65 -7.77
C ALA A 171 -2.04 17.06 -8.30
N GLY A 172 -2.83 18.03 -7.82
CA GLY A 172 -2.73 19.43 -8.22
C GLY A 172 -4.09 20.00 -8.64
N ASP A 173 -4.04 21.20 -9.21
CA ASP A 173 -5.22 21.96 -9.59
C ASP A 173 -5.67 21.61 -11.02
N TRP A 174 -6.82 20.94 -11.13
CA TRP A 174 -7.39 20.54 -12.41
C TRP A 174 -8.46 21.52 -12.86
N LYS A 175 -8.28 22.07 -14.08
CA LYS A 175 -9.28 22.93 -14.71
C LYS A 175 -10.34 22.07 -15.39
N VAL A 176 -11.58 22.18 -14.92
CA VAL A 176 -12.76 21.59 -15.56
C VAL A 176 -13.30 22.57 -16.61
N ARG A 177 -14.04 22.04 -17.60
CA ARG A 177 -14.50 22.75 -18.82
C ARG A 177 -15.24 24.07 -18.57
N ASP A 178 -15.77 24.28 -17.36
CA ASP A 178 -16.55 25.46 -16.97
C ASP A 178 -15.76 26.46 -16.10
N GLY A 179 -14.42 26.40 -16.12
CA GLY A 179 -13.55 27.31 -15.34
C GLY A 179 -13.46 26.97 -13.85
N LEU A 180 -14.15 25.91 -13.40
CA LEU A 180 -14.01 25.34 -12.07
C LEU A 180 -12.63 24.70 -11.93
N THR A 181 -11.95 25.00 -10.83
CA THR A 181 -10.69 24.35 -10.46
C THR A 181 -10.96 23.36 -9.35
N ILE A 182 -10.62 22.09 -9.58
CA ILE A 182 -10.73 21.03 -8.58
C ILE A 182 -9.33 20.68 -8.09
N PRO A 183 -9.02 20.92 -6.80
CA PRO A 183 -7.77 20.46 -6.22
C PRO A 183 -7.85 18.95 -5.99
N LEU A 184 -7.04 18.19 -6.72
CA LEU A 184 -6.85 16.77 -6.49
C LEU A 184 -5.69 16.57 -5.52
N ARG A 185 -5.95 15.87 -4.41
CA ARG A 185 -4.89 15.43 -3.50
C ARG A 185 -4.48 14.01 -3.89
N ALA A 186 -3.20 13.73 -3.74
CA ALA A 186 -2.69 12.37 -3.75
C ALA A 186 -3.08 11.69 -2.42
N ASP A 187 -4.37 11.46 -2.18
CA ASP A 187 -4.79 10.67 -1.02
C ASP A 187 -4.64 9.17 -1.35
N VAL A 188 -4.06 8.44 -0.40
CA VAL A 188 -3.39 7.15 -0.61
C VAL A 188 -4.14 5.97 -0.02
N THR A 189 -5.26 6.22 0.67
CA THR A 189 -6.18 5.11 0.93
C THR A 189 -6.66 4.65 -0.44
N GLY A 190 -6.46 3.39 -0.82
CA GLY A 190 -6.78 2.86 -2.16
C GLY A 190 -8.26 2.87 -2.55
N GLN A 191 -9.05 3.84 -2.07
CA GLN A 191 -10.44 4.14 -2.37
C GLN A 191 -10.55 5.51 -3.07
N GLY A 192 -9.97 5.62 -4.26
CA GLY A 192 -10.25 6.73 -5.18
C GLY A 192 -9.67 8.09 -4.78
N CYS A 193 -9.44 8.93 -5.78
CA CYS A 193 -9.11 10.34 -5.57
C CYS A 193 -10.31 11.04 -4.92
N CYS A 194 -10.20 11.45 -3.66
CA CYS A 194 -11.24 12.26 -3.02
C CYS A 194 -11.19 13.70 -3.57
N VAL A 195 -12.31 14.14 -4.13
CA VAL A 195 -12.58 15.53 -4.48
C VAL A 195 -12.85 16.30 -3.19
N VAL A 196 -12.06 17.34 -2.91
CA VAL A 196 -12.37 18.29 -1.84
C VAL A 196 -13.36 19.31 -2.39
N ALA A 197 -14.57 19.34 -1.82
CA ALA A 197 -15.63 20.30 -2.15
C ALA A 197 -15.35 21.69 -1.57
#